data_AF-A0AAR5Q4T3-F1
#
_entry.id   AF-A0AAR5Q4T3-F1
#
_cell.length_a   1.000
_cell.length_b   1.000
_cell.length_c   1.000
_cell.angle_alpha   90.00
_cell.angle_beta   90.00
_cell.angle_gamma   90.00
#
_symmetry.space_group_name_H-M   'P 1'
#
loop_
_entity.id
_entity.type
_entity.pdbx_description
1 polymer ?
#
loop_
_entity_poly.entity_id
_entity_poly.type
_entity_poly.pdbx_seq_one_letter_code
_entity_poly.pdbx_strand_id
1 'polypeptide(L)'
;MAIQIGSLIKRYTLVTLLPTFVVSTIYADWSYTQQCKRRNEKQHNDRLRYIIPRQWYALPILFTGIYLGHLLDVKETERMTLFRDKSALYGRELPPGEPPSWP
;
A
#
# COMPACT_ATOMS: atom_id res chain seq x y z
N MET A 1 49.35 47.67 -8.56
CA MET A 1 49.02 46.26 -8.26
C MET A 1 48.01 45.63 -9.23
N ALA A 2 47.10 46.38 -9.87
CA ALA A 2 46.11 45.80 -10.80
C ALA A 2 46.71 45.15 -12.09
N ILE A 3 47.85 45.67 -12.59
CA ILE A 3 48.46 45.22 -13.86
C ILE A 3 49.07 43.80 -13.77
N GLN A 4 49.54 43.38 -12.59
CA GLN A 4 50.12 42.04 -12.39
C GLN A 4 49.05 40.93 -12.38
N ILE A 5 47.87 41.21 -11.82
CA ILE A 5 46.78 40.23 -11.66
C ILE A 5 46.26 39.74 -13.02
N GLY A 6 46.08 40.64 -14.00
CA GLY A 6 45.64 40.27 -15.34
C GLY A 6 46.63 39.34 -16.08
N SER A 7 47.94 39.50 -15.83
CA SER A 7 48.97 38.61 -16.39
C SER A 7 48.97 37.22 -15.74
N LEU A 8 48.69 37.15 -14.44
CA LEU A 8 48.60 35.90 -13.69
C LEU A 8 47.35 35.12 -14.13
N ILE A 9 46.22 35.79 -14.31
CA ILE A 9 45.00 35.17 -14.83
C ILE A 9 45.27 34.52 -16.19
N LYS A 10 45.91 35.22 -17.13
CA LYS A 10 46.25 34.65 -18.45
C LYS A 10 47.15 33.40 -18.35
N ARG A 11 48.08 33.36 -17.39
CA ARG A 11 48.99 32.22 -17.18
C ARG A 11 48.31 31.01 -16.54
N TYR A 12 47.37 31.23 -15.61
CA TYR A 12 46.69 30.16 -14.88
C TYR A 12 45.27 29.87 -15.39
N THR A 13 44.82 30.52 -16.47
CA THR A 13 43.49 30.33 -17.06
C THR A 13 43.17 28.85 -17.24
N LEU A 14 44.12 28.07 -17.74
CA LEU A 14 43.96 26.64 -18.02
C LEU A 14 43.81 25.83 -16.71
N VAL A 15 44.58 26.18 -15.69
CA VAL A 15 44.54 25.55 -14.35
C VAL A 15 43.24 25.85 -13.61
N THR A 16 42.63 27.02 -13.84
CA THR A 16 41.33 27.36 -13.25
C THR A 16 40.16 26.83 -14.07
N LEU A 17 40.29 26.72 -15.40
CA LEU A 17 39.22 26.23 -16.28
C LEU A 17 38.98 24.73 -16.11
N LEU A 18 40.05 23.93 -16.03
CA LEU A 18 39.96 22.47 -15.90
C LEU A 18 39.11 22.02 -14.68
N PRO A 19 39.35 22.48 -13.44
CA PRO A 19 38.52 22.09 -12.30
C PRO A 19 37.09 22.64 -12.40
N THR A 20 36.88 23.84 -12.95
CA THR A 20 35.51 24.34 -13.15
C THR A 20 34.73 23.50 -14.15
N PHE A 21 35.39 23.02 -15.21
CA PHE A 21 34.80 22.11 -16.17
C PHE A 21 34.47 20.76 -15.54
N VAL A 22 35.39 20.18 -14.76
CA VAL A 22 35.16 18.91 -14.04
C VAL A 22 34.01 19.03 -13.03
N VAL A 23 33.96 20.11 -12.25
CA VAL A 23 32.84 20.36 -11.34
C VAL A 23 31.52 20.51 -12.10
N SER A 24 31.54 21.15 -13.27
CA SER A 24 30.33 21.31 -14.10
C SER A 24 29.81 19.97 -14.65
N THR A 25 30.68 19.06 -15.07
CA THR A 25 30.27 17.74 -15.57
C THR A 25 29.77 16.84 -14.45
N ILE A 26 30.43 16.86 -13.28
CA ILE A 26 29.95 16.16 -12.08
C ILE A 26 28.58 16.69 -11.64
N TYR A 27 28.39 18.01 -11.65
CA TYR A 27 27.11 18.61 -11.30
C TYR A 27 26.02 18.23 -12.31
N ALA A 28 26.33 18.22 -13.61
CA ALA A 28 25.40 17.77 -14.64
C ALA A 28 24.98 16.30 -14.41
N ASP A 29 25.94 15.41 -14.16
CA ASP A 29 25.67 13.99 -13.89
C ASP A 29 24.85 13.76 -12.61
N TRP A 30 25.20 14.46 -11.52
CA TRP A 30 24.43 14.43 -10.28
C TRP A 30 23.00 14.93 -10.50
N SER A 31 22.82 16.03 -11.23
CA SER A 31 21.50 16.59 -11.52
C SER A 31 20.65 15.64 -12.35
N TYR A 32 21.25 14.94 -13.32
CA TYR A 32 20.59 13.93 -14.13
C TYR A 32 20.14 12.74 -13.27
N THR A 33 21.03 12.26 -12.40
CA THR A 33 20.74 11.18 -11.46
C THR A 33 19.55 11.52 -10.55
N GLN A 34 19.49 12.75 -10.04
CA GLN A 34 18.35 13.22 -9.24
C GLN A 34 17.05 13.23 -10.06
N GLN A 35 17.09 13.64 -11.33
CA GLN A 35 15.91 13.61 -12.20
C GLN A 35 15.44 12.18 -12.50
N CYS A 36 16.35 11.23 -12.66
CA CYS A 36 16.00 9.81 -12.83
C CYS A 36 15.28 9.26 -11.59
N LYS A 37 15.78 9.57 -10.38
CA LYS A 37 15.11 9.18 -9.13
C LYS A 37 13.70 9.74 -9.01
N ARG A 38 13.52 11.04 -9.27
CA ARG A 38 12.19 11.69 -9.25
C ARG A 38 11.22 11.09 -10.27
N ARG A 39 11.71 10.68 -11.45
CA ARG A 39 10.89 10.02 -12.48
C ARG A 39 10.40 8.65 -11.99
N ASN A 40 11.27 7.86 -11.39
CA ASN A 40 10.91 6.54 -10.84
C ASN A 40 9.90 6.67 -9.70
N GLU A 41 10.07 7.63 -8.80
CA GLU A 41 9.14 7.88 -7.69
C GLU A 41 7.75 8.31 -8.19
N LYS A 42 7.68 9.20 -9.18
CA LYS A 42 6.41 9.61 -9.79
C LYS A 42 5.69 8.44 -10.45
N GLN A 43 6.39 7.66 -11.28
CA GLN A 43 5.81 6.48 -11.93
C GLN A 43 5.29 5.46 -10.92
N HIS A 44 6.02 5.23 -9.84
CA HIS A 44 5.59 4.34 -8.77
C HIS A 44 4.32 4.86 -8.09
N ASN A 45 4.27 6.15 -7.75
CA ASN A 45 3.12 6.79 -7.11
C ASN A 45 1.89 6.79 -8.02
N ASP A 46 2.05 7.15 -9.30
CA ASP A 46 0.97 7.15 -10.30
C ASP A 46 0.38 5.74 -10.49
N ARG A 47 1.23 4.70 -10.47
CA ARG A 47 0.78 3.30 -10.51
C ARG A 47 -0.08 2.94 -9.30
N LEU A 48 0.36 3.27 -8.09
CA LEU A 48 -0.40 3.01 -6.86
C LEU A 48 -1.74 3.77 -6.87
N ARG A 49 -1.73 5.03 -7.31
CA ARG A 49 -2.91 5.88 -7.40
C ARG A 49 -3.99 5.32 -8.31
N TYR A 50 -3.64 4.55 -9.34
CA TYR A 50 -4.62 3.92 -10.24
C TYR A 50 -5.12 2.56 -9.73
N ILE A 51 -4.28 1.76 -9.08
CA ILE A 51 -4.64 0.42 -8.57
C ILE A 51 -5.62 0.50 -7.39
N ILE A 52 -5.34 1.40 -6.44
CA ILE A 52 -6.13 1.54 -5.20
C ILE A 52 -7.63 1.81 -5.46
N PRO A 53 -8.04 2.81 -6.28
CA PRO A 53 -9.45 3.10 -6.49
C PRO A 53 -10.16 2.01 -7.30
N ARG A 54 -9.45 1.28 -8.18
CA ARG A 54 -10.04 0.21 -8.99
C ARG A 54 -10.41 -1.02 -8.15
N GLN A 55 -9.63 -1.34 -7.13
CA GLN A 55 -9.85 -2.52 -6.29
C GLN A 55 -10.58 -2.22 -4.97
N TRP A 56 -10.86 -0.95 -4.68
CA TRP A 56 -11.55 -0.54 -3.45
C TRP A 56 -12.94 -1.19 -3.28
N TYR A 57 -13.62 -1.50 -4.39
CA TYR A 57 -14.92 -2.17 -4.37
C TYR A 57 -14.84 -3.66 -3.99
N ALA A 58 -13.69 -4.31 -4.11
CA ALA A 58 -13.58 -5.75 -3.87
C ALA A 58 -13.72 -6.10 -2.37
N LEU A 59 -13.17 -5.27 -1.49
CA LEU A 59 -13.25 -5.47 -0.04
C LEU A 59 -14.69 -5.45 0.50
N PRO A 60 -15.51 -4.39 0.27
CA PRO A 60 -16.88 -4.38 0.78
C PRO A 60 -17.71 -5.52 0.18
N ILE A 61 -17.52 -5.88 -1.10
CA ILE A 61 -18.21 -7.02 -1.71
C ILE A 61 -17.88 -8.33 -0.96
N LEU A 62 -16.59 -8.58 -0.68
CA LEU A 62 -16.18 -9.78 0.06
C LEU A 62 -16.79 -9.82 1.46
N PHE A 63 -16.69 -8.73 2.23
CA PHE A 63 -17.24 -8.68 3.58
C PHE A 63 -18.76 -8.81 3.62
N THR A 64 -19.46 -8.16 2.68
CA THR A 64 -20.93 -8.27 2.60
C THR A 64 -21.36 -9.69 2.22
N GLY A 65 -20.67 -10.36 1.30
CA GLY A 65 -20.96 -11.74 0.93
C GLY A 65 -20.78 -12.73 2.09
N ILE A 66 -19.68 -12.60 2.84
CA ILE A 66 -19.43 -13.42 4.03
C ILE A 66 -20.50 -13.19 5.10
N TYR A 67 -20.80 -11.92 5.39
CA TYR A 67 -21.79 -11.57 6.40
C TYR A 67 -23.20 -12.06 6.02
N LEU A 68 -23.60 -11.84 4.77
CA LEU A 68 -24.90 -12.27 4.27
C LEU A 68 -25.02 -13.80 4.26
N GLY A 69 -23.97 -14.51 3.85
CA GLY A 69 -23.90 -15.97 3.91
C GLY A 69 -24.10 -16.49 5.34
N HIS A 70 -23.37 -15.92 6.31
CA HIS A 70 -23.54 -16.30 7.72
C HIS A 70 -24.96 -16.05 8.24
N LEU A 71 -25.60 -14.94 7.85
CA LEU A 71 -26.99 -14.68 8.23
C LEU A 71 -27.97 -15.72 7.66
N LEU A 72 -27.76 -16.15 6.41
CA LEU A 72 -28.55 -17.19 5.77
C LEU A 72 -28.36 -18.54 6.47
N ASP A 73 -27.13 -18.90 6.82
CA ASP A 73 -26.82 -20.16 7.52
C ASP A 73 -27.50 -20.22 8.90
N VAL A 74 -27.48 -19.13 9.66
CA VAL A 74 -28.19 -19.05 10.96
C VAL A 74 -29.70 -19.24 10.76
N LYS A 75 -30.27 -18.57 9.75
CA LYS A 75 -31.70 -18.68 9.45
C LYS A 75 -32.11 -20.09 9.02
N GLU A 76 -31.25 -20.79 8.29
CA GLU A 76 -31.51 -22.17 7.90
C GLU A 76 -31.36 -23.11 9.10
N THR A 77 -30.39 -22.88 9.97
CA THR A 77 -30.20 -23.65 11.22
C THR A 77 -31.44 -23.52 12.13
N GLU A 78 -32.01 -22.32 12.27
CA GLU A 78 -33.27 -22.09 13.00
C GLU A 78 -34.44 -22.91 12.44
N ARG A 79 -34.48 -23.18 11.12
CA ARG A 79 -35.51 -24.02 10.48
C ARG A 79 -35.30 -25.52 10.76
N MET A 80 -34.07 -25.93 11.07
CA MET A 80 -33.70 -27.32 11.36
C MET A 80 -33.87 -27.71 12.84
N THR A 81 -34.66 -26.95 13.60
CA THR A 81 -34.83 -27.15 15.05
C THR A 81 -35.85 -28.23 15.43
N LEU A 82 -36.54 -28.86 14.47
CA LEU A 82 -37.58 -29.86 14.76
C LEU A 82 -37.08 -31.07 15.56
N PHE A 83 -35.86 -31.52 15.28
CA PHE A 83 -35.22 -32.66 15.98
C PHE A 83 -34.30 -32.23 17.14
N ARG A 84 -34.31 -30.95 17.50
CA ARG A 84 -33.51 -30.42 18.59
C ARG A 84 -33.90 -31.07 19.92
N ASP A 85 -32.90 -31.51 20.67
CA ASP A 85 -33.05 -32.18 21.98
C ASP A 85 -33.94 -33.44 21.96
N LYS A 86 -34.13 -34.07 20.78
CA LYS A 86 -34.93 -35.29 20.61
C LYS A 86 -34.12 -36.52 20.18
N SER A 87 -32.80 -36.39 20.00
CA SER A 87 -31.96 -37.50 19.58
C SER A 87 -31.72 -38.50 20.73
N ALA A 88 -31.48 -39.78 20.42
CA ALA A 88 -31.22 -40.79 21.43
C ALA A 88 -29.97 -40.51 22.29
N LEU A 89 -29.01 -39.75 21.75
CA LEU A 89 -27.72 -39.47 22.41
C LEU A 89 -27.75 -38.18 23.24
N TYR A 90 -28.53 -37.17 22.83
CA TYR A 90 -28.55 -35.84 23.44
C TYR A 90 -29.95 -35.39 23.90
N GLY A 91 -30.93 -36.29 23.90
CA GLY A 91 -32.28 -36.00 24.41
C GLY A 91 -32.25 -35.79 25.92
N ARG A 92 -32.69 -34.61 26.37
CA ARG A 92 -32.79 -34.27 27.79
C ARG A 92 -34.00 -33.40 28.09
N GLU A 93 -34.47 -33.44 29.32
CA GLU A 93 -35.46 -32.49 29.84
C GLU A 93 -34.75 -31.15 30.12
N LEU A 94 -35.28 -30.05 29.60
CA LEU A 94 -34.74 -28.72 29.89
C LEU A 94 -35.36 -28.15 31.17
N PRO A 95 -34.56 -27.64 32.11
CA PRO A 95 -35.08 -26.89 33.24
C PRO A 95 -35.75 -25.58 32.78
N PRO A 96 -36.70 -25.05 33.57
CA PRO A 96 -37.45 -23.86 33.19
C PRO A 96 -36.51 -22.65 33.02
N GLY A 97 -36.46 -22.11 31.80
CA GLY A 97 -35.68 -20.91 31.46
C GLY A 97 -34.32 -21.19 30.81
N GLU A 98 -33.90 -22.45 30.62
CA GLU A 98 -32.68 -22.74 29.88
C GLU A 98 -32.91 -22.59 28.37
N PRO A 99 -32.02 -21.88 27.65
CA PRO A 99 -32.10 -21.83 26.19
C PRO A 99 -31.85 -23.23 25.59
N PRO A 100 -32.34 -23.47 24.36
CA PRO A 100 -32.06 -24.71 23.65
C PRO A 100 -30.56 -24.93 23.45
N SER A 101 -30.16 -26.19 23.27
CA SER A 101 -28.75 -26.60 23.20
C SER A 101 -27.95 -25.98 22.05
N TRP A 102 -28.59 -25.69 20.93
CA TRP A 102 -28.02 -25.00 19.78
C TRP A 102 -29.12 -24.20 19.05
N PRO A 103 -28.75 -23.14 18.28
CA PRO A 103 -29.71 -22.30 17.58
C PRO A 103 -30.73 -23.12 16.77
#